data_AF-A0A3A9EZ90-F1
#
_entry.id   AF-A0A3A9EZ90-F1
#
_cell.length_a   1.000
_cell.length_b   1.000
_cell.length_c   1.000
_cell.angle_alpha   90.00
_cell.angle_beta   90.00
_cell.angle_gamma   90.00
#
_symmetry.space_group_name_H-M   'P 1'
#
loop_
_entity.id
_entity.type
_entity.pdbx_description
1 polymer ?
#
loop_
_entity_poly.entity_id
_entity_poly.type
_entity_poly.pdbx_seq_one_letter_code
_entity_poly.pdbx_strand_id
1 'polypeptide(L)'
;MQGINKALIDTPYTILLCCTENKAEYEMRALDNLLQQKVSGIFLTSSSDFCENESARRIRKTLNSFQVPIVLIDRALKNSMWGGVYSDNSAGAYMATEALIKKGLKKNRRLYQRYKPFDRRAAL
;
A
#
# COMPACT_ATOMS: atom_id res chain seq x y z
N MET A 1 -8.98 -7.28 4.56
CA MET A 1 -9.37 -7.26 5.98
C MET A 1 -9.47 -8.64 6.61
N GLN A 2 -10.25 -9.59 6.06
CA GLN A 2 -10.40 -10.94 6.64
C GLN A 2 -9.07 -11.65 6.94
N GLY A 3 -8.06 -11.53 6.07
CA GLY A 3 -6.74 -12.12 6.30
C GLY A 3 -6.03 -11.60 7.55
N ILE A 4 -6.05 -10.28 7.78
CA ILE A 4 -5.43 -9.67 8.97
C ILE A 4 -6.20 -10.09 10.23
N ASN A 5 -7.54 -10.05 10.19
CA ASN A 5 -8.35 -10.42 11.35
C ASN A 5 -8.13 -11.88 11.76
N LYS A 6 -8.02 -12.80 10.79
CA LYS A 6 -7.72 -14.20 11.05
C LYS A 6 -6.34 -14.41 11.69
N ALA A 7 -5.34 -13.61 11.30
CA ALA A 7 -4.00 -13.68 11.88
C ALA A 7 -3.94 -13.17 13.33
N LEU A 8 -4.90 -12.33 13.74
CA LEU A 8 -4.92 -11.70 15.07
C LEU A 8 -5.88 -12.36 16.06
N ILE A 9 -6.68 -13.34 15.65
CA ILE A 9 -7.72 -13.99 16.46
C ILE A 9 -7.21 -14.51 17.81
N ASP A 10 -6.02 -15.12 17.83
CA ASP A 10 -5.41 -15.71 19.04
C ASP A 10 -4.34 -14.80 19.66
N THR A 11 -4.39 -13.50 19.37
CA THR A 11 -3.42 -12.51 19.85
C THR A 11 -4.10 -11.45 20.72
N PRO A 12 -3.38 -10.77 21.63
CA PRO A 12 -3.96 -9.68 22.42
C PRO A 12 -4.09 -8.36 21.63
N TYR A 13 -3.90 -8.38 20.30
CA TYR A 13 -3.94 -7.17 19.47
C TYR A 13 -5.34 -6.87 18.96
N THR A 14 -5.74 -5.61 19.07
CA THR A 14 -6.98 -5.08 18.51
C THR A 14 -6.71 -4.26 17.25
N ILE A 15 -7.57 -4.38 16.24
CA ILE A 15 -7.48 -3.59 15.00
C ILE A 15 -8.25 -2.28 15.18
N LEU A 16 -7.57 -1.15 15.01
CA LEU A 16 -8.21 0.15 14.73
C LEU A 16 -8.21 0.39 13.22
N LEU A 17 -9.40 0.44 12.62
CA LEU A 17 -9.55 0.70 11.19
C LEU A 17 -9.80 2.18 10.93
N CYS A 18 -8.96 2.78 10.09
CA CYS A 18 -9.13 4.15 9.61
C CYS A 18 -9.37 4.15 8.09
N CYS A 19 -10.55 4.58 7.66
CA CYS A 19 -10.87 4.76 6.25
C CYS A 19 -10.57 6.20 5.82
N THR A 20 -9.70 6.38 4.83
CA THR A 20 -9.20 7.71 4.42
C THR A 20 -9.72 8.17 3.06
N GLU A 21 -10.57 7.37 2.39
CA GLU A 21 -11.08 7.63 1.03
C GLU A 21 -10.00 7.99 0.00
N ASN A 22 -8.77 7.48 0.18
CA ASN A 22 -7.62 7.82 -0.65
C ASN A 22 -7.34 9.35 -0.69
N LYS A 23 -7.67 10.07 0.39
CA LYS A 23 -7.38 11.50 0.57
C LYS A 23 -6.26 11.68 1.58
N ALA A 24 -5.18 12.34 1.16
CA ALA A 24 -4.00 12.56 2.01
C ALA A 24 -4.31 13.34 3.29
N GLU A 25 -5.27 14.25 3.27
CA GLU A 25 -5.71 14.97 4.47
C GLU A 25 -6.31 14.03 5.53
N TYR A 26 -7.16 13.09 5.10
CA TYR A 26 -7.80 12.13 6.00
C TYR A 26 -6.80 11.11 6.52
N GLU A 27 -5.83 10.72 5.69
CA GLU A 27 -4.69 9.89 6.10
C GLU A 27 -3.85 10.56 7.19
N MET A 28 -3.54 11.85 7.04
CA MET A 28 -2.83 12.61 8.06
C MET A 28 -3.61 12.68 9.38
N ARG A 29 -4.91 12.99 9.33
CA ARG A 29 -5.75 13.02 10.55
C ARG A 29 -5.80 11.65 11.23
N ALA A 30 -5.88 10.57 10.46
CA ALA A 30 -5.84 9.21 10.99
C ALA A 30 -4.50 8.89 11.67
N LEU A 31 -3.38 9.25 11.05
CA LEU A 31 -2.05 9.06 11.63
C LEU A 31 -1.86 9.88 12.92
N ASP A 32 -2.33 11.13 12.95
CA ASP A 32 -2.27 11.97 14.15
C ASP A 32 -3.08 11.36 15.30
N ASN A 33 -4.25 10.79 15.00
CA ASN A 33 -5.04 10.06 16.00
C ASN A 33 -4.33 8.78 16.48
N LEU A 34 -3.70 8.03 15.57
CA LEU A 34 -2.95 6.81 15.90
C LEU A 34 -1.74 7.10 16.80
N LEU A 35 -1.06 8.24 16.60
CA LEU A 35 0.03 8.71 17.47
C LEU A 35 -0.46 8.87 18.91
N GLN A 36 -1.64 9.46 19.09
CA GLN A 36 -2.22 9.70 20.42
C GLN A 36 -2.70 8.40 21.10
N GLN A 37 -3.14 7.42 20.31
CA GLN A 37 -3.69 6.15 20.78
C GLN A 37 -2.63 5.12 21.22
N LYS A 38 -1.33 5.44 21.12
CA LYS A 38 -0.21 4.53 21.48
C LYS A 38 -0.33 3.13 20.86
N VAL A 39 -0.64 3.07 19.57
CA VAL A 39 -0.74 1.80 18.84
C VAL A 39 0.59 1.05 18.82
N SER A 40 0.55 -0.29 18.81
CA SER A 40 1.75 -1.15 18.82
C SER A 40 2.32 -1.43 17.43
N GLY A 41 1.66 -0.99 16.37
CA GLY A 41 2.08 -1.18 14.98
C GLY A 41 1.06 -0.59 14.01
N ILE A 42 1.48 -0.36 12.77
CA ILE A 42 0.65 0.29 11.75
C ILE A 42 0.72 -0.49 10.45
N PHE A 43 -0.46 -0.78 9.89
CA PHE A 43 -0.62 -1.20 8.50
C PHE A 43 -1.12 -0.01 7.69
N LEU A 44 -0.40 0.36 6.62
CA LEU A 44 -0.73 1.53 5.82
C LEU A 44 -0.88 1.18 4.34
N THR A 45 -2.04 1.51 3.77
CA THR A 45 -2.26 1.63 2.32
C THR A 45 -2.25 3.12 1.98
N SER A 46 -1.12 3.64 1.50
CA SER A 46 -0.98 5.10 1.32
C SER A 46 -1.80 5.61 0.14
N SER A 47 -2.40 6.80 0.32
CA SER A 47 -3.09 7.54 -0.73
C SER A 47 -2.15 8.29 -1.67
N SER A 48 -0.91 8.52 -1.23
CA SER A 48 0.16 9.09 -2.05
C SER A 48 1.01 7.98 -2.66
N ASP A 49 0.98 7.89 -3.99
CA ASP A 49 1.85 7.01 -4.75
C ASP A 49 3.25 7.64 -4.93
N PHE A 50 4.08 7.03 -5.78
CA PHE A 50 5.46 7.34 -6.22
C PHE A 50 5.89 8.81 -6.48
N CYS A 51 5.04 9.78 -6.17
CA CYS A 51 5.24 11.22 -6.29
C CYS A 51 5.80 11.82 -4.99
N GLU A 52 6.93 12.53 -5.09
CA GLU A 52 7.49 13.33 -4.00
C GLU A 52 6.76 14.68 -3.91
N ASN A 53 5.54 14.68 -3.37
CA ASN A 53 4.80 15.91 -3.06
C ASN A 53 4.84 16.23 -1.56
N GLU A 54 4.40 17.44 -1.19
CA GLU A 54 4.40 17.89 0.21
C GLU A 54 3.63 16.94 1.14
N SER A 55 2.52 16.37 0.67
CA SER A 55 1.73 15.39 1.42
C SER A 55 2.53 14.13 1.74
N ALA A 56 3.25 13.57 0.76
CA ALA A 56 4.10 12.40 0.95
C ALA A 56 5.26 12.68 1.93
N ARG A 57 5.85 13.88 1.88
CA ARG A 57 6.88 14.30 2.83
C ARG A 57 6.33 14.41 4.25
N ARG A 58 5.12 14.96 4.40
CA ARG A 58 4.45 15.09 5.70
C ARG A 58 4.09 13.72 6.28
N ILE A 59 3.49 12.84 5.49
CA ILE A 59 3.18 11.45 5.89
C ILE A 59 4.46 10.75 6.37
N ARG A 60 5.56 10.86 5.60
CA ARG A 60 6.86 10.30 6.01
C ARG A 60 7.34 10.80 7.35
N LYS A 61 7.29 12.11 7.57
CA LYS A 61 7.74 12.71 8.83
C LYS A 61 6.94 12.18 10.01
N THR A 62 5.62 12.06 9.84
CA THR A 62 4.73 11.49 10.85
C THR A 62 5.02 10.01 11.09
N LEU A 63 5.18 9.21 10.03
CA LEU A 63 5.55 7.80 10.15
C LEU A 63 6.90 7.60 10.86
N ASN A 64 7.90 8.46 10.60
CA ASN A 64 9.18 8.41 11.30
C ASN A 64 9.09 8.78 12.79
N SER A 65 8.05 9.49 13.22
CA SER A 65 7.84 9.77 14.65
C SER A 65 7.25 8.59 15.42
N PHE A 66 6.70 7.60 14.73
CA PHE A 66 6.28 6.36 15.36
C PHE A 66 7.49 5.51 15.71
N GLN A 67 7.53 5.02 16.95
CA GLN A 67 8.53 4.05 17.41
C GLN A 67 8.01 2.61 17.31
N VAL A 68 7.07 2.36 16.40
CA VAL A 68 6.42 1.06 16.24
C VAL A 68 6.59 0.53 14.82
N PRO A 69 6.50 -0.80 14.62
CA PRO A 69 6.61 -1.39 13.29
C PRO A 69 5.53 -0.84 12.34
N ILE A 70 5.97 -0.41 11.16
CA ILE A 70 5.10 0.04 10.08
C ILE A 70 5.26 -0.91 8.90
N VAL A 71 4.13 -1.41 8.39
CA VAL A 71 4.08 -2.28 7.22
C VAL A 71 3.20 -1.63 6.15
N LEU A 72 3.75 -1.43 4.97
CA LEU A 72 3.01 -0.91 3.82
C LEU A 72 2.26 -2.04 3.12
N ILE A 73 1.02 -1.81 2.70
CA ILE A 73 0.20 -2.80 2.01
C ILE A 73 -0.28 -2.21 0.69
N ASP A 74 -0.30 -3.03 -0.37
CA ASP A 74 -0.82 -2.74 -1.73
C ASP A 74 0.00 -1.68 -2.50
N ARG A 75 0.42 -0.60 -1.83
CA ARG A 75 1.14 0.54 -2.42
C ARG A 75 2.39 0.87 -1.63
N ALA A 76 3.51 1.02 -2.34
CA ALA A 76 4.78 1.39 -1.75
C ALA A 76 4.94 2.92 -1.69
N LEU A 77 5.56 3.40 -0.62
CA LEU A 77 6.11 4.76 -0.57
C LEU A 77 7.53 4.72 -1.14
N LYS A 78 7.77 5.49 -2.20
CA LYS A 78 9.09 5.55 -2.87
C LYS A 78 10.18 5.96 -1.88
N ASN A 79 11.36 5.33 -1.95
CA ASN A 79 12.55 5.55 -1.10
C ASN A 79 12.33 5.27 0.40
N SER A 80 11.36 4.42 0.76
CA SER A 80 11.01 4.19 2.18
C SER A 80 11.79 3.03 2.78
N MET A 81 12.00 3.13 4.09
CA MET A 81 12.71 2.14 4.91
C MET A 81 11.76 1.11 5.54
N TRP A 82 10.47 1.17 5.20
CA TRP A 82 9.43 0.29 5.75
C TRP A 82 9.22 -0.91 4.84
N GLY A 83 9.15 -2.09 5.43
CA GLY A 83 8.77 -3.31 4.72
C GLY A 83 7.32 -3.23 4.24
N GLY A 84 7.00 -3.95 3.17
CA GLY A 84 5.64 -3.98 2.67
C GLY A 84 5.26 -5.25 1.94
N VAL A 85 3.95 -5.47 1.85
CA VAL A 85 3.32 -6.58 1.15
C VAL A 85 2.56 -6.02 -0.05
N TYR A 86 3.00 -6.38 -1.25
CA TYR A 86 2.46 -5.85 -2.50
C TYR A 86 2.02 -6.99 -3.41
N SER A 87 0.92 -6.77 -4.12
CA SER A 87 0.48 -7.67 -5.17
C SER A 87 1.18 -7.33 -6.48
N ASP A 88 1.63 -8.33 -7.24
CA ASP A 88 2.11 -8.12 -8.61
C ASP A 88 0.92 -7.94 -9.55
N ASN A 89 0.32 -6.75 -9.47
CA ASN A 89 -0.82 -6.37 -10.28
C ASN A 89 -0.48 -6.36 -11.78
N SER A 90 0.80 -6.20 -12.14
CA SER A 90 1.25 -6.22 -13.54
C SER A 90 1.24 -7.63 -14.10
N ALA A 91 1.82 -8.60 -13.37
CA ALA A 91 1.75 -10.01 -13.76
C ALA A 91 0.29 -10.49 -13.80
N GLY A 92 -0.51 -10.11 -12.81
CA GLY A 92 -1.95 -10.42 -12.78
C GLY A 92 -2.70 -9.87 -13.99
N ALA A 93 -2.49 -8.60 -14.34
CA ALA A 93 -3.11 -7.97 -15.50
C ALA A 93 -2.64 -8.60 -16.82
N TYR A 94 -1.36 -8.96 -16.92
CA TYR A 94 -0.82 -9.66 -18.09
C TYR A 94 -1.47 -11.03 -18.26
N MET A 95 -1.49 -11.86 -17.20
CA MET A 95 -2.11 -13.19 -17.23
C MET A 95 -3.60 -13.12 -17.58
N ALA A 96 -4.33 -12.16 -17.00
CA ALA A 96 -5.73 -11.93 -17.33
C ALA A 96 -5.91 -11.53 -18.80
N THR A 97 -5.11 -10.59 -19.30
CA THR A 97 -5.16 -10.15 -20.70
C THR A 97 -4.78 -11.27 -21.67
N GLU A 98 -3.76 -12.06 -21.34
CA GLU A 98 -3.33 -13.21 -22.14
C GLU A 98 -4.44 -14.27 -22.21
N ALA A 99 -5.08 -14.59 -21.08
CA ALA A 99 -6.20 -15.52 -21.02
C ALA A 99 -7.41 -15.03 -21.85
N LEU A 100 -7.68 -13.71 -21.84
CA LEU A 100 -8.74 -13.10 -22.65
C LEU A 100 -8.42 -13.15 -24.16
N ILE A 101 -7.17 -12.85 -24.56
CA ILE A 101 -6.70 -12.97 -25.94
C ILE A 101 -6.81 -14.43 -26.42
N LYS A 102 -6.39 -15.40 -25.59
CA LYS A 102 -6.48 -16.84 -25.87
C LYS A 102 -7.94 -17.31 -26.06
N LYS A 103 -8.91 -16.68 -25.38
CA LYS A 103 -10.36 -16.94 -25.56
C LYS A 103 -10.99 -16.24 -26.76
N GLY A 104 -10.22 -15.58 -27.62
CA GLY A 104 -10.70 -15.00 -28.87
C GLY A 104 -11.24 -13.58 -28.77
N LEU A 105 -11.09 -12.91 -27.62
CA LEU A 105 -11.37 -11.47 -27.49
C LEU A 105 -10.27 -10.69 -28.21
N LYS A 106 -10.42 -10.54 -29.53
CA LYS A 106 -9.50 -9.78 -30.37
C LYS A 106 -9.64 -8.28 -30.10
N LYS A 107 -8.66 -7.77 -29.36
CA LYS A 107 -7.88 -6.57 -29.71
C LYS A 107 -8.72 -5.33 -30.05
N ASN A 108 -9.42 -4.76 -29.07
CA ASN A 108 -9.80 -3.36 -29.15
C ASN A 108 -9.71 -2.70 -27.77
N ARG A 109 -8.93 -1.59 -27.74
CA ARG A 109 -8.85 -0.52 -26.73
C ARG A 109 -7.74 -0.61 -25.65
N ARG A 110 -6.58 -0.04 -26.02
CA ARG A 110 -5.59 0.71 -25.20
C ARG A 110 -5.48 0.34 -23.70
N LEU A 111 -4.66 -0.66 -23.35
CA LEU A 111 -4.11 -0.82 -21.99
C LEU A 111 -2.66 -1.34 -21.99
N TYR A 112 -1.86 -0.99 -23.01
CA TYR A 112 -0.42 -1.27 -22.98
C TYR A 112 0.34 -0.05 -22.46
N GLN A 113 0.72 -0.10 -21.19
CA GLN A 113 1.87 0.66 -20.70
C GLN A 113 3.03 -0.33 -20.56
N ARG A 114 4.16 0.01 -21.18
CA ARG A 114 5.32 -0.87 -21.36
C ARG A 114 5.88 -1.30 -19.99
N TYR A 115 5.88 -2.61 -19.74
CA TYR A 115 6.48 -3.24 -18.57
C TYR A 115 7.95 -2.82 -18.40
N LYS A 116 8.28 -2.24 -17.24
CA LYS A 116 9.64 -2.25 -16.69
C LYS A 116 9.63 -3.20 -15.49
N PRO A 117 10.51 -4.21 -15.44
CA PRO A 117 10.57 -5.12 -14.30
C PRO A 117 10.81 -4.34 -13.01
N PHE A 118 10.03 -4.63 -11.98
CA PHE A 118 10.20 -4.10 -10.63
C PHE A 118 11.52 -4.64 -10.08
N ASP A 119 12.54 -3.78 -10.00
CA ASP A 119 13.84 -4.12 -9.45
C ASP A 119 13.75 -4.18 -7.92
N ARG A 120 13.87 -5.39 -7.36
CA ARG A 120 13.86 -5.63 -5.90
C ARG A 120 15.03 -4.94 -5.18
N ARG A 121 16.04 -4.43 -5.89
CA ARG A 121 17.18 -3.70 -5.30
C ARG A 121 16.91 -2.21 -5.08
N ALA A 122 15.84 -1.65 -5.62
CA ALA A 122 15.49 -0.23 -5.45
C ALA A 122 14.55 0.04 -4.25
N ALA A 123 14.23 -1.00 -3.47
CA ALA A 123 13.34 -0.96 -2.31
C ALA A 123 14.03 -1.39 -1.00
N LEU A 124 15.37 -1.34 -0.96
CA LEU A 124 16.20 -1.48 0.23
C LEU A 124 17.01 -0.20 0.44
#